data_AF-A0A1A1Y8R5-F1
#
_entry.id   AF-A0A1A1Y8R5-F1
#
_cell.length_a   1.000
_cell.length_b   1.000
_cell.length_c   1.000
_cell.angle_alpha   90.00
_cell.angle_beta   90.00
_cell.angle_gamma   90.00
#
_symmetry.space_group_name_H-M   'P 1'
#
loop_
_entity.id
_entity.type
_entity.pdbx_description
1 polymer ?
#
loop_
_entity_poly.entity_id
_entity_poly.type
_entity_poly.pdbx_seq_one_letter_code
_entity_poly.pdbx_strand_id
1 'polypeptide(L)'
;MASTNSDGAAQKVVAIGASAGGVEALTQLVGKLPDDLPYAVLVALHLPPNAPSVLARILDRAGPLPAHAASDGEELTSGRIHVAVPDRHLLVSGHRVVLSEGPTENGHRPAINALFRSVALNFGPHAIGVLCSGVLDDGVLGAGAIRSRGGITVVQKPDDALYPSMPLNAIHAGVVDHQVAATEVGPLLTRLAERDIEEREMEPDQSMELENRIAMGRRFSTSFDAEALGPHSGYTCPDCNGSLMSVSENNYRCRVGHAWTADALLKARDDEIENALWVALRSLREKATLSRRLANQVGPGMLHSRYLDLADEAEHAVSVLGKRLSEADADLGDRGDG
;
A
#
# COMPACT_ATOMS: atom_id res chain seq x y z
N MET A 1 3.56 -41.16 9.03
CA MET A 1 5.00 -40.96 8.81
C MET A 1 5.17 -39.47 8.59
N ALA A 2 5.66 -38.75 9.60
CA ALA A 2 5.92 -37.31 9.49
C ALA A 2 7.12 -37.12 8.57
N SER A 3 6.88 -36.62 7.36
CA SER A 3 7.94 -36.19 6.47
C SER A 3 8.50 -34.90 7.07
N THR A 4 9.72 -34.99 7.59
CA THR A 4 10.51 -33.85 8.03
C THR A 4 10.57 -32.81 6.92
N ASN A 5 10.07 -31.60 7.17
CA ASN A 5 10.19 -30.44 6.30
C ASN A 5 11.65 -30.28 5.88
N SER A 6 11.92 -30.43 4.60
CA SER A 6 13.25 -30.32 4.01
C SER A 6 13.75 -28.88 4.10
N ASP A 7 14.98 -28.70 4.59
CA ASP A 7 15.81 -27.50 4.46
C ASP A 7 16.06 -27.15 2.98
N GLY A 8 15.05 -26.61 2.30
CA GLY A 8 15.12 -26.21 0.90
C GLY A 8 14.18 -25.05 0.59
N ALA A 9 14.53 -24.28 -0.43
CA ALA A 9 13.73 -23.19 -0.97
C ALA A 9 12.25 -23.59 -1.17
N ALA A 10 11.35 -22.76 -0.66
CA ALA A 10 9.91 -22.94 -0.80
C ALA A 10 9.52 -23.02 -2.29
N GLN A 11 8.75 -24.05 -2.64
CA GLN A 11 8.23 -24.25 -4.00
C GLN A 11 6.91 -23.51 -4.22
N LYS A 12 6.19 -23.18 -3.15
CA LYS A 12 4.89 -22.50 -3.19
C LYS A 12 4.91 -21.26 -2.30
N VAL A 13 4.23 -20.20 -2.74
CA VAL A 13 4.21 -18.91 -2.04
C VAL A 13 2.79 -18.39 -1.90
N VAL A 14 2.50 -17.84 -0.72
CA VAL A 14 1.29 -17.04 -0.47
C VAL A 14 1.73 -15.60 -0.24
N ALA A 15 1.28 -14.69 -1.09
CA ALA A 15 1.44 -13.25 -0.90
C ALA A 15 0.14 -12.68 -0.33
N ILE A 16 0.22 -11.98 0.79
CA ILE A 16 -0.92 -11.39 1.49
C ILE A 16 -0.78 -9.88 1.51
N GLY A 17 -1.81 -9.18 1.04
CA GLY A 17 -1.90 -7.72 1.03
C GLY A 17 -3.03 -7.22 1.91
N ALA A 18 -2.77 -6.20 2.72
CA ALA A 18 -3.79 -5.56 3.55
C ALA A 18 -3.51 -4.05 3.73
N SER A 19 -4.52 -3.30 4.16
CA SER A 19 -4.41 -1.86 4.40
C SER A 19 -5.22 -1.45 5.65
N ALA A 20 -6.16 -0.51 5.52
CA ALA A 20 -7.07 -0.13 6.61
C ALA A 20 -7.82 -1.35 7.18
N GLY A 21 -7.80 -1.52 8.50
CA GLY A 21 -8.33 -2.72 9.18
C GLY A 21 -7.51 -4.00 8.97
N GLY A 22 -6.40 -3.92 8.23
CA GLY A 22 -5.61 -5.07 7.82
C GLY A 22 -4.95 -5.82 8.99
N VAL A 23 -4.59 -5.15 10.08
CA VAL A 23 -3.98 -5.82 11.25
C VAL A 23 -4.92 -6.86 11.84
N GLU A 24 -6.20 -6.54 11.99
CA GLU A 24 -7.20 -7.47 12.52
C GLU A 24 -7.42 -8.66 11.58
N ALA A 25 -7.63 -8.37 10.29
CA ALA A 25 -7.79 -9.42 9.27
C ALA A 25 -6.58 -10.36 9.22
N LEU A 26 -5.35 -9.80 9.26
CA LEU A 26 -4.12 -10.58 9.27
C LEU A 26 -3.99 -11.43 10.54
N THR A 27 -4.29 -10.88 11.72
CA THR A 27 -4.27 -11.63 12.99
C THR A 27 -5.24 -12.81 12.96
N GLN A 28 -6.47 -12.61 12.48
CA GLN A 28 -7.47 -13.67 12.36
C GLN A 28 -7.04 -14.74 11.36
N LEU A 29 -6.46 -14.35 10.23
CA LEU A 29 -5.96 -15.23 9.18
C LEU A 29 -4.79 -16.09 9.69
N VAL A 30 -3.73 -15.46 10.21
CA VAL A 30 -2.52 -16.19 10.64
C VAL A 30 -2.81 -17.12 11.80
N GLY A 31 -3.77 -16.76 12.67
CA GLY A 31 -4.23 -17.62 13.77
C GLY A 31 -4.95 -18.89 13.33
N LYS A 32 -5.25 -19.05 12.03
CA LYS A 32 -5.88 -20.23 11.44
C LYS A 32 -5.00 -20.95 10.42
N LEU A 33 -3.75 -20.53 10.25
CA LEU A 33 -2.79 -21.26 9.42
C LEU A 33 -2.38 -22.57 10.12
N PRO A 34 -2.19 -23.68 9.38
CA PRO A 34 -1.66 -24.91 9.94
C PRO A 34 -0.13 -24.82 10.17
N ASP A 35 0.36 -25.51 11.19
CA ASP A 35 1.79 -25.53 11.57
C ASP A 35 2.70 -26.13 10.48
N ASP A 36 2.16 -26.99 9.63
CA ASP A 36 2.84 -27.67 8.53
C ASP A 36 2.54 -27.06 7.15
N LEU A 37 2.13 -25.78 7.12
CA LEU A 37 1.79 -25.08 5.89
C LEU A 37 2.94 -25.18 4.85
N PRO A 38 2.72 -25.80 3.67
CA PRO A 38 3.78 -26.03 2.69
C PRO A 38 4.04 -24.80 1.79
N TYR A 39 3.83 -23.59 2.32
CA TYR A 39 4.02 -22.32 1.63
C TYR A 39 4.95 -21.41 2.43
N ALA A 40 5.79 -20.65 1.74
CA ALA A 40 6.34 -19.42 2.32
C ALA A 40 5.26 -18.33 2.25
N VAL A 41 5.11 -17.54 3.31
CA VAL A 41 4.09 -16.49 3.41
C VAL A 41 4.77 -15.13 3.41
N LEU A 42 4.35 -14.24 2.52
CA LEU A 42 4.82 -12.86 2.39
C LEU A 42 3.68 -11.93 2.74
N VAL A 43 3.89 -10.97 3.65
CA VAL A 43 2.82 -10.07 4.11
C VAL A 43 3.23 -8.61 3.86
N ALA A 44 2.45 -7.91 3.04
CA ALA A 44 2.51 -6.46 2.88
C ALA A 44 1.29 -5.81 3.56
N LEU A 45 1.56 -4.90 4.48
CA LEU A 45 0.58 -3.98 5.07
C LEU A 45 1.03 -2.56 4.72
N HIS A 46 0.10 -1.67 4.34
CA HIS A 46 0.43 -0.25 4.18
C HIS A 46 0.89 0.32 5.52
N LEU A 47 2.12 0.84 5.56
CA LEU A 47 2.77 1.35 6.77
C LEU A 47 3.28 2.77 6.51
N PRO A 48 3.20 3.68 7.50
CA PRO A 48 3.87 4.98 7.40
C PRO A 48 5.39 4.77 7.25
N PRO A 49 6.07 5.46 6.32
CA PRO A 49 7.49 5.21 6.01
C PRO A 49 8.43 5.52 7.18
N ASN A 50 8.05 6.46 8.04
CA ASN A 50 8.89 6.96 9.14
C ASN A 50 8.57 6.31 10.50
N ALA A 51 7.65 5.35 10.56
CA ALA A 51 7.23 4.71 11.81
C ALA A 51 7.80 3.28 11.91
N PRO A 52 8.34 2.88 13.07
CA PRO A 52 8.73 1.49 13.28
C PRO A 52 7.49 0.58 13.21
N SER A 53 7.61 -0.58 12.55
CA SER A 53 6.54 -1.57 12.48
C SER A 53 6.73 -2.65 13.54
N VAL A 54 5.67 -2.95 14.29
CA VAL A 54 5.60 -4.09 15.21
C VAL A 54 4.77 -5.25 14.64
N LEU A 55 4.38 -5.17 13.36
CA LEU A 55 3.47 -6.12 12.72
C LEU A 55 3.99 -7.56 12.80
N ALA A 56 5.27 -7.79 12.51
CA ALA A 56 5.88 -9.12 12.60
C ALA A 56 5.65 -9.77 13.97
N ARG A 57 5.87 -9.02 15.05
CA ARG A 57 5.66 -9.50 16.43
C ARG A 57 4.18 -9.72 16.76
N ILE A 58 3.27 -8.97 16.15
CA ILE A 58 1.83 -9.20 16.31
C ILE A 58 1.45 -10.54 15.66
N LEU A 59 1.90 -10.77 14.43
CA LEU A 59 1.58 -11.99 13.68
C LEU A 59 2.22 -13.23 14.31
N ASP A 60 3.47 -13.11 14.79
CA ASP A 60 4.21 -14.19 15.47
C ASP A 60 3.49 -14.68 16.74
N ARG A 61 2.77 -13.79 17.43
CA ARG A 61 1.97 -14.14 18.61
C ARG A 61 0.57 -14.63 18.28
N ALA A 62 0.08 -14.34 17.09
CA ALA A 62 -1.30 -14.57 16.69
C ALA A 62 -1.53 -15.97 16.12
N GLY A 63 -0.50 -16.57 15.52
CA GLY A 63 -0.59 -17.87 14.85
C GLY A 63 0.55 -18.81 15.22
N PRO A 64 0.48 -20.05 14.71
CA PRO A 64 1.47 -21.07 15.04
C PRO A 64 2.75 -20.97 14.20
N LEU A 65 2.71 -20.29 13.05
CA LEU A 65 3.87 -20.11 12.19
C LEU A 65 4.75 -18.94 12.67
N PRO A 66 6.08 -19.12 12.72
CA PRO A 66 6.99 -18.04 13.08
C PRO A 66 6.89 -16.89 12.08
N ALA A 67 6.78 -15.66 12.60
CA ALA A 67 6.73 -14.45 11.80
C ALA A 67 7.86 -13.48 12.15
N HIS A 68 8.53 -12.96 11.13
CA HIS A 68 9.64 -12.02 11.30
C HIS A 68 9.60 -10.90 10.27
N ALA A 69 10.25 -9.79 10.59
CA ALA A 69 10.49 -8.73 9.63
C ALA A 69 11.43 -9.26 8.54
N ALA A 70 11.02 -9.11 7.30
CA ALA A 70 11.76 -9.64 6.16
C ALA A 70 13.18 -9.04 6.10
N SER A 71 14.13 -9.85 5.65
CA SER A 71 15.53 -9.45 5.46
C SER A 71 15.95 -9.60 4.01
N ASP A 72 16.66 -8.61 3.47
CA ASP A 72 17.08 -8.64 2.06
C ASP A 72 17.98 -9.85 1.77
N GLY A 73 17.70 -10.56 0.67
CA GLY A 73 18.44 -11.74 0.22
C GLY A 73 18.15 -13.03 0.99
N GLU A 74 17.31 -13.00 2.04
CA GLU A 74 16.94 -14.21 2.77
C GLU A 74 16.18 -15.20 1.88
N GLU A 75 16.34 -16.49 2.15
CA GLU A 75 15.69 -17.55 1.40
C GLU A 75 14.26 -17.77 1.87
N LEU A 76 13.33 -17.89 0.93
CA LEU A 76 11.95 -18.21 1.22
C LEU A 76 11.85 -19.67 1.65
N THR A 77 11.31 -19.91 2.84
CA THR A 77 11.14 -21.27 3.40
C THR A 77 9.68 -21.48 3.79
N SER A 78 9.18 -22.70 3.55
CA SER A 78 7.80 -23.05 3.88
C SER A 78 7.55 -22.99 5.38
N GLY A 79 6.33 -22.62 5.78
CA GLY A 79 5.95 -22.50 7.19
C GLY A 79 6.53 -21.27 7.88
N ARG A 80 6.95 -20.24 7.13
CA ARG A 80 7.43 -18.96 7.68
C ARG A 80 6.66 -17.76 7.11
N ILE A 81 6.48 -16.75 7.95
CA ILE A 81 5.85 -15.49 7.57
C ILE A 81 6.90 -14.38 7.53
N HIS A 82 7.15 -13.88 6.33
CA HIS A 82 8.06 -12.77 6.03
C HIS A 82 7.23 -11.47 5.91
N VAL A 83 7.43 -10.56 6.84
CA VAL A 83 6.62 -9.34 6.95
C VAL A 83 7.37 -8.14 6.39
N ALA A 84 6.72 -7.38 5.51
CA ALA A 84 7.29 -6.19 4.90
C ALA A 84 7.70 -5.16 5.96
N VAL A 85 8.79 -4.44 5.67
CA VAL A 85 9.33 -3.40 6.53
C VAL A 85 8.96 -2.02 5.99
N PRO A 86 8.86 -0.98 6.86
CA PRO A 86 8.55 0.37 6.42
C PRO A 86 9.53 0.87 5.34
N ASP A 87 8.98 1.61 4.37
CA ASP A 87 9.76 2.32 3.35
C ASP A 87 10.67 1.42 2.48
N ARG A 88 10.28 0.14 2.35
CA ARG A 88 10.81 -0.83 1.40
C ARG A 88 9.67 -1.61 0.74
N HIS A 89 9.77 -1.88 -0.56
CA HIS A 89 8.94 -2.92 -1.16
C HIS A 89 9.45 -4.29 -0.72
N LEU A 90 8.54 -5.16 -0.29
CA LEU A 90 8.80 -6.58 -0.13
C LEU A 90 8.53 -7.26 -1.47
N LEU A 91 9.58 -7.76 -2.12
CA LEU A 91 9.53 -8.38 -3.45
C LEU A 91 10.22 -9.74 -3.43
N VAL A 92 10.12 -10.45 -4.54
CA VAL A 92 10.72 -11.77 -4.74
C VAL A 92 11.55 -11.82 -6.01
N SER A 93 12.71 -12.49 -5.94
CA SER A 93 13.54 -12.84 -7.10
C SER A 93 14.09 -14.26 -6.94
N GLY A 94 13.71 -15.15 -7.84
CA GLY A 94 13.83 -16.60 -7.66
C GLY A 94 13.11 -17.02 -6.37
N HIS A 95 13.85 -17.66 -5.45
CA HIS A 95 13.34 -18.08 -4.14
C HIS A 95 13.88 -17.21 -2.99
N ARG A 96 14.20 -15.93 -3.27
CA ARG A 96 14.74 -15.01 -2.27
C ARG A 96 13.90 -13.75 -2.13
N VAL A 97 13.88 -13.23 -0.91
CA VAL A 97 13.34 -11.91 -0.59
C VAL A 97 14.23 -10.83 -1.21
N VAL A 98 13.60 -9.81 -1.78
CA VAL A 98 14.24 -8.58 -2.23
C VAL A 98 13.57 -7.40 -1.53
N LEU A 99 14.34 -6.64 -0.77
CA LEU A 99 13.87 -5.38 -0.17
C LEU A 99 14.34 -4.21 -1.02
N SER A 100 13.39 -3.60 -1.71
CA SER A 100 13.68 -2.54 -2.68
C SER A 100 13.30 -1.16 -2.16
N GLU A 101 14.06 -0.14 -2.56
CA GLU A 101 13.71 1.27 -2.38
C GLU A 101 13.17 1.91 -3.66
N GLY A 102 12.71 1.09 -4.60
CA GLY A 102 12.09 1.52 -5.84
C GLY A 102 10.93 2.49 -5.60
N PRO A 103 10.54 3.24 -6.64
CA PRO A 103 9.46 4.22 -6.52
C PRO A 103 8.17 3.57 -6.00
N THR A 104 7.44 4.32 -5.17
CA THR A 104 6.11 3.97 -4.67
C THR A 104 5.14 3.63 -5.81
N GLU A 105 4.16 2.79 -5.48
CA GLU A 105 3.00 2.50 -6.30
C GLU A 105 1.75 2.87 -5.50
N ASN A 106 0.88 3.71 -6.06
CA ASN A 106 -0.27 4.31 -5.38
C ASN A 106 0.11 5.02 -4.07
N GLY A 107 1.29 5.64 -4.02
CA GLY A 107 1.81 6.32 -2.82
C GLY A 107 2.31 5.36 -1.72
N HIS A 108 2.35 4.05 -1.98
CA HIS A 108 2.72 3.04 -1.00
C HIS A 108 4.08 2.39 -1.27
N ARG A 109 4.81 2.15 -0.17
CA ARG A 109 6.03 1.36 -0.10
C ARG A 109 6.17 0.80 1.32
N PRO A 110 5.76 -0.47 1.58
CA PRO A 110 5.45 -1.52 0.59
C PRO A 110 4.11 -1.31 -0.12
N ALA A 111 4.08 -1.57 -1.43
CA ALA A 111 2.87 -1.67 -2.25
C ALA A 111 2.51 -3.14 -2.49
N ILE A 112 1.21 -3.45 -2.44
CA ILE A 112 0.67 -4.80 -2.58
C ILE A 112 0.79 -5.27 -4.04
N ASN A 113 0.46 -4.41 -5.00
CA ASN A 113 0.62 -4.69 -6.42
C ASN A 113 2.05 -5.12 -6.76
N ALA A 114 3.06 -4.42 -6.21
CA ALA A 114 4.47 -4.73 -6.43
C ALA A 114 4.84 -6.11 -5.87
N LEU A 115 4.42 -6.43 -4.64
CA LEU A 115 4.63 -7.76 -4.05
C LEU A 115 3.99 -8.85 -4.92
N PHE A 116 2.70 -8.71 -5.25
CA PHE A 116 1.94 -9.72 -5.99
C PHE A 116 2.51 -9.93 -7.40
N ARG A 117 2.90 -8.85 -8.08
CA ARG A 117 3.56 -8.90 -9.40
C ARG A 117 4.88 -9.67 -9.34
N SER A 118 5.72 -9.38 -8.34
CA SER A 118 7.00 -10.09 -8.19
C SER A 118 6.79 -11.58 -7.89
N VAL A 119 5.78 -11.93 -7.09
CA VAL A 119 5.43 -13.32 -6.80
C VAL A 119 4.88 -14.02 -8.04
N ALA A 120 4.01 -13.37 -8.80
CA ALA A 120 3.47 -13.90 -10.05
C ALA A 120 4.57 -14.27 -11.06
N LEU A 121 5.57 -13.39 -11.24
CA LEU A 121 6.67 -13.61 -12.18
C LEU A 121 7.63 -14.73 -11.75
N ASN A 122 7.78 -14.99 -10.45
CA ASN A 122 8.75 -15.98 -9.95
C ASN A 122 8.13 -17.34 -9.61
N PHE A 123 6.84 -17.36 -9.23
CA PHE A 123 6.17 -18.59 -8.78
C PHE A 123 5.03 -19.04 -9.71
N GLY A 124 4.56 -18.18 -10.63
CA GLY A 124 3.56 -18.55 -11.64
C GLY A 124 2.37 -19.33 -11.05
N PRO A 125 2.08 -20.56 -11.53
CA PRO A 125 1.01 -21.41 -11.00
C PRO A 125 1.13 -21.81 -9.53
N HIS A 126 2.31 -21.66 -8.91
CA HIS A 126 2.57 -21.94 -7.49
C HIS A 126 2.28 -20.74 -6.57
N ALA A 127 1.90 -19.60 -7.15
CA ALA A 127 1.53 -18.41 -6.40
C ALA A 127 0.07 -18.45 -5.92
N ILE A 128 -0.15 -17.92 -4.72
CA ILE A 128 -1.47 -17.53 -4.22
C ILE A 128 -1.40 -16.08 -3.75
N GLY A 129 -2.30 -15.23 -4.24
CA GLY A 129 -2.50 -13.87 -3.75
C GLY A 129 -3.72 -13.80 -2.84
N VAL A 130 -3.58 -13.18 -1.67
CA VAL A 130 -4.68 -12.99 -0.71
C VAL A 130 -4.83 -11.50 -0.42
N LEU A 131 -5.94 -10.90 -0.82
CA LEU A 131 -6.23 -9.48 -0.56
C LEU A 131 -7.24 -9.35 0.59
N CYS A 132 -6.82 -8.73 1.68
CA CYS A 132 -7.63 -8.55 2.89
C CYS A 132 -8.23 -7.13 2.97
N SER A 133 -8.84 -6.80 4.11
CA SER A 133 -9.39 -5.48 4.44
C SER A 133 -8.47 -4.32 4.02
N GLY A 134 -9.07 -3.30 3.42
CA GLY A 134 -8.39 -2.09 2.99
C GLY A 134 -9.27 -1.14 2.20
N VAL A 135 -8.69 -0.01 1.83
CA VAL A 135 -9.31 1.02 1.00
C VAL A 135 -8.59 1.11 -0.34
N LEU A 136 -9.27 1.67 -1.35
CA LEU A 136 -8.75 1.86 -2.71
C LEU A 136 -8.45 0.51 -3.39
N ASP A 137 -7.44 0.45 -4.24
CA ASP A 137 -7.25 -0.60 -5.24
C ASP A 137 -5.82 -1.17 -5.30
N ASP A 138 -4.94 -0.85 -4.34
CA ASP A 138 -3.62 -1.48 -4.28
C ASP A 138 -3.76 -2.98 -3.99
N GLY A 139 -3.21 -3.81 -4.87
CA GLY A 139 -3.34 -5.26 -4.89
C GLY A 139 -4.30 -5.78 -5.96
N VAL A 140 -5.18 -4.96 -6.55
CA VAL A 140 -6.10 -5.40 -7.61
C VAL A 140 -5.34 -5.77 -8.89
N LEU A 141 -4.47 -4.88 -9.38
CA LEU A 141 -3.62 -5.17 -10.55
C LEU A 141 -2.65 -6.32 -10.27
N GLY A 142 -2.14 -6.40 -9.05
CA GLY A 142 -1.29 -7.50 -8.58
C GLY A 142 -2.02 -8.84 -8.58
N ALA A 143 -3.28 -8.89 -8.14
CA ALA A 143 -4.10 -10.10 -8.17
C ALA A 143 -4.35 -10.53 -9.62
N GLY A 144 -4.64 -9.56 -10.51
CA GLY A 144 -4.70 -9.78 -11.95
C GLY A 144 -3.41 -10.38 -12.50
N ALA A 145 -2.23 -9.93 -12.04
CA ALA A 145 -0.94 -10.50 -12.44
C ALA A 145 -0.73 -11.94 -11.95
N ILE A 146 -1.10 -12.24 -10.69
CA ILE A 146 -1.04 -13.63 -10.17
C ILE A 146 -1.93 -14.54 -11.02
N ARG A 147 -3.18 -14.12 -11.26
CA ARG A 147 -4.14 -14.90 -12.05
C ARG A 147 -3.70 -15.06 -13.50
N SER A 148 -3.18 -14.01 -14.13
CA SER A 148 -2.68 -14.09 -15.51
C SER A 148 -1.51 -15.05 -15.61
N ARG A 149 -0.73 -15.23 -14.53
CA ARG A 149 0.36 -16.21 -14.42
C ARG A 149 -0.06 -17.61 -13.94
N GLY A 150 -1.35 -17.90 -13.90
CA GLY A 150 -1.89 -19.22 -13.53
C GLY A 150 -1.95 -19.48 -12.03
N GLY A 151 -1.57 -18.50 -11.20
CA GLY A 151 -1.74 -18.56 -9.75
C GLY A 151 -3.20 -18.41 -9.34
N ILE A 152 -3.47 -18.55 -8.03
CA ILE A 152 -4.81 -18.41 -7.46
C ILE A 152 -4.94 -17.11 -6.70
N THR A 153 -6.11 -16.49 -6.78
CA THR A 153 -6.44 -15.24 -6.12
C THR A 153 -7.59 -15.43 -5.14
N VAL A 154 -7.38 -14.91 -3.93
CA VAL A 154 -8.32 -15.00 -2.81
C VAL A 154 -8.54 -13.59 -2.29
N VAL A 155 -9.79 -13.28 -1.94
CA VAL A 155 -10.10 -12.06 -1.20
C VAL A 155 -10.82 -12.40 0.10
N GLN A 156 -10.60 -11.57 1.12
CA GLN A 156 -11.46 -11.54 2.29
C GLN A 156 -12.88 -11.16 1.85
N LYS A 157 -13.90 -11.85 2.36
CA LYS A 157 -15.30 -11.50 2.07
C LYS A 157 -15.56 -10.03 2.49
N PRO A 158 -16.25 -9.23 1.66
CA PRO A 158 -16.54 -7.83 1.99
C PRO A 158 -17.31 -7.64 3.31
N ASP A 159 -18.21 -8.55 3.66
CA ASP A 159 -18.99 -8.49 4.92
C ASP A 159 -18.17 -8.87 6.18
N ASP A 160 -17.02 -9.51 5.99
CA ASP A 160 -16.04 -9.87 7.04
C ASP A 160 -14.92 -8.82 7.15
N ALA A 161 -14.74 -7.96 6.13
CA ALA A 161 -13.70 -6.94 6.09
C ALA A 161 -14.15 -5.65 6.82
N LEU A 162 -13.31 -5.15 7.73
CA LEU A 162 -13.56 -3.87 8.40
C LEU A 162 -13.62 -2.70 7.40
N TYR A 163 -12.80 -2.77 6.35
CA TYR A 163 -12.84 -1.86 5.21
C TYR A 163 -12.98 -2.70 3.93
N PRO A 164 -14.18 -2.72 3.31
CA PRO A 164 -14.49 -3.66 2.23
C PRO A 164 -14.09 -3.16 0.84
N SER A 165 -13.69 -1.89 0.70
CA SER A 165 -13.45 -1.26 -0.60
C SER A 165 -12.40 -2.01 -1.44
N MET A 166 -11.27 -2.37 -0.86
CA MET A 166 -10.19 -3.04 -1.59
C MET A 166 -10.56 -4.47 -2.04
N PRO A 167 -11.14 -5.35 -1.19
CA PRO A 167 -11.73 -6.60 -1.65
C PRO A 167 -12.82 -6.45 -2.73
N LEU A 168 -13.73 -5.47 -2.58
CA LEU A 168 -14.78 -5.20 -3.57
C LEU A 168 -14.22 -4.81 -4.93
N ASN A 169 -13.19 -3.96 -4.95
CA ASN A 169 -12.52 -3.56 -6.19
C ASN A 169 -11.87 -4.75 -6.92
N ALA A 170 -11.26 -5.69 -6.19
CA ALA A 170 -10.74 -6.92 -6.78
C ALA A 170 -11.85 -7.81 -7.36
N ILE A 171 -12.98 -7.94 -6.66
CA ILE A 171 -14.15 -8.69 -7.14
C ILE A 171 -14.71 -8.07 -8.42
N HIS A 172 -14.91 -6.74 -8.44
CA HIS A 172 -15.43 -6.02 -9.61
C HIS A 172 -14.49 -6.11 -10.82
N ALA A 173 -13.18 -6.14 -10.60
CA ALA A 173 -12.19 -6.32 -11.65
C ALA A 173 -12.16 -7.76 -12.22
N GLY A 174 -12.87 -8.72 -11.62
CA GLY A 174 -12.93 -10.10 -12.12
C GLY A 174 -11.62 -10.87 -11.95
N VAL A 175 -10.81 -10.49 -10.96
CA VAL A 175 -9.48 -11.06 -10.68
C VAL A 175 -9.47 -11.93 -9.42
N VAL A 176 -10.59 -12.58 -9.09
CA VAL A 176 -10.79 -13.33 -7.84
C VAL A 176 -11.31 -14.73 -8.12
N ASP A 177 -10.64 -15.75 -7.59
CA ASP A 177 -11.07 -17.15 -7.67
C ASP A 177 -11.84 -17.61 -6.42
N HIS A 178 -11.50 -17.07 -5.24
CA HIS A 178 -12.15 -17.42 -3.98
C HIS A 178 -12.47 -16.19 -3.12
N GLN A 179 -13.63 -16.24 -2.46
CA GLN A 179 -14.06 -15.25 -1.46
C GLN A 179 -14.35 -15.98 -0.15
N VAL A 180 -13.55 -15.74 0.88
CA VAL A 180 -13.65 -16.45 2.18
C VAL A 180 -13.47 -15.46 3.33
N ALA A 181 -13.98 -15.78 4.52
CA ALA A 181 -13.68 -14.97 5.70
C ALA A 181 -12.17 -15.06 6.03
N ALA A 182 -11.62 -14.08 6.76
CA ALA A 182 -10.21 -14.08 7.13
C ALA A 182 -9.81 -15.39 7.85
N THR A 183 -10.68 -15.89 8.73
CA THR A 183 -10.50 -17.14 9.47
C THR A 183 -10.58 -18.41 8.60
N GLU A 184 -11.17 -18.32 7.40
CA GLU A 184 -11.33 -19.44 6.46
C GLU A 184 -10.18 -19.53 5.45
N VAL A 185 -9.32 -18.51 5.37
CA VAL A 185 -8.16 -18.51 4.45
C VAL A 185 -7.20 -19.64 4.79
N GLY A 186 -6.85 -19.86 6.06
CA GLY A 186 -5.94 -20.95 6.45
C GLY A 186 -6.43 -22.34 6.00
N PRO A 187 -7.68 -22.75 6.34
CA PRO A 187 -8.27 -23.97 5.82
C PRO A 187 -8.35 -24.05 4.30
N LEU A 188 -8.55 -22.93 3.61
CA LEU A 188 -8.51 -22.88 2.14
C LEU A 188 -7.10 -23.16 1.62
N LEU A 189 -6.06 -22.55 2.19
CA LEU A 189 -4.68 -22.76 1.79
C LEU A 189 -4.25 -24.22 1.96
N THR A 190 -4.70 -24.91 3.01
CA THR A 190 -4.49 -26.36 3.18
C THR A 190 -5.05 -27.15 2.02
N ARG A 191 -6.30 -26.88 1.59
CA ARG A 191 -6.92 -27.57 0.45
C ARG A 191 -6.19 -27.26 -0.86
N LEU A 192 -5.81 -25.99 -1.06
CA LEU A 192 -5.11 -25.57 -2.27
C LEU A 192 -3.68 -26.13 -2.35
N ALA A 193 -3.10 -26.55 -1.22
CA ALA A 193 -1.80 -27.20 -1.18
C ALA A 193 -1.78 -28.56 -1.87
N GLU A 194 -2.91 -29.27 -1.88
CA GLU A 194 -3.06 -30.61 -2.44
C GLU A 194 -3.44 -30.60 -3.93
N ARG A 195 -3.62 -29.43 -4.54
CA ARG A 195 -4.00 -29.32 -5.95
C ARG A 195 -2.87 -29.79 -6.86
N ASP A 196 -3.24 -30.44 -7.95
CA ASP A 196 -2.33 -30.65 -9.08
C ASP A 196 -2.04 -29.30 -9.75
N ILE A 197 -0.75 -28.95 -9.85
CA ILE A 197 -0.30 -27.72 -10.46
C ILE A 197 0.25 -28.06 -11.84
N GLU A 198 -0.50 -27.67 -12.87
CA GLU A 198 -0.04 -27.76 -14.25
C GLU A 198 1.00 -26.67 -14.52
N GLU A 199 2.22 -27.08 -14.82
CA GLU A 199 3.23 -26.17 -15.35
C GLU A 199 2.78 -25.64 -16.72
N ARG A 200 2.77 -24.32 -16.86
CA ARG A 200 2.41 -23.65 -18.10
C ARG A 200 3.57 -22.82 -18.57
N GLU A 201 4.05 -23.10 -19.78
CA GLU A 201 4.96 -22.20 -20.46
C GLU A 201 4.16 -20.94 -20.85
N MET A 202 4.64 -19.80 -20.40
CA MET A 202 3.96 -18.53 -20.58
C MET A 202 4.82 -17.57 -21.37
N GLU A 203 4.19 -16.88 -22.32
CA GLU A 203 4.87 -15.83 -23.06
C GLU A 203 5.34 -14.72 -22.09
N PRO A 204 6.54 -14.16 -22.33
CA PRO A 204 7.03 -12.99 -21.60
C PRO A 204 6.04 -11.84 -21.67
N ASP A 205 5.78 -11.20 -20.53
CA ASP A 205 4.96 -9.97 -20.48
C ASP A 205 5.91 -8.82 -20.21
N GLN A 206 6.34 -8.16 -21.28
CA GLN A 206 7.34 -7.09 -21.21
C GLN A 206 6.87 -5.92 -20.34
N SER A 207 5.55 -5.67 -20.28
CA SER A 207 4.99 -4.61 -19.44
C SER A 207 5.10 -4.99 -17.97
N MET A 208 4.65 -6.19 -17.60
CA MET A 208 4.76 -6.70 -16.23
C MET A 208 6.22 -6.80 -15.77
N GLU A 209 7.13 -7.24 -16.64
CA GLU A 209 8.56 -7.33 -16.35
C GLU A 209 9.21 -5.96 -16.19
N LEU A 210 8.81 -4.97 -16.99
CA LEU A 210 9.25 -3.58 -16.83
C LEU A 210 8.79 -3.03 -15.47
N GLU A 211 7.51 -3.22 -15.14
CA GLU A 211 6.93 -2.79 -13.86
C GLU A 211 7.64 -3.41 -12.65
N ASN A 212 7.94 -4.72 -12.73
CA ASN A 212 8.70 -5.41 -11.68
C ASN A 212 10.14 -4.89 -11.57
N ARG A 213 10.81 -4.61 -12.70
CA ARG A 213 12.16 -4.03 -12.70
C ARG A 213 12.18 -2.62 -12.09
N ILE A 214 11.17 -1.79 -12.38
CA ILE A 214 11.04 -0.47 -11.78
C ILE A 214 10.87 -0.62 -10.27
N ALA A 215 9.97 -1.51 -9.81
CA ALA A 215 9.77 -1.76 -8.39
C ALA A 215 11.03 -2.30 -7.69
N MET A 216 11.87 -3.10 -8.36
CA MET A 216 13.16 -3.59 -7.86
C MET A 216 14.29 -2.55 -7.93
N GLY A 217 14.03 -1.37 -8.49
CA GLY A 217 15.03 -0.31 -8.66
C GLY A 217 15.50 0.28 -7.33
N ARG A 218 16.62 1.02 -7.37
CA ARG A 218 17.04 1.87 -6.24
C ARG A 218 16.33 3.23 -6.30
N ARG A 219 16.33 3.97 -5.19
CA ARG A 219 15.91 5.38 -5.18
C ARG A 219 16.62 6.15 -6.29
N PHE A 220 15.84 6.94 -7.03
CA PHE A 220 16.31 7.79 -8.14
C PHE A 220 16.93 7.04 -9.33
N SER A 221 16.68 5.74 -9.47
CA SER A 221 17.05 5.02 -10.69
C SER A 221 16.24 5.54 -11.87
N THR A 222 16.91 6.05 -12.90
CA THR A 222 16.30 6.50 -14.18
C THR A 222 16.47 5.44 -15.28
N SER A 223 16.41 4.16 -14.91
CA SER A 223 16.79 3.04 -15.77
C SER A 223 15.75 2.66 -16.83
N PHE A 224 14.66 3.40 -16.95
CA PHE A 224 13.64 3.18 -17.97
C PHE A 224 13.32 4.49 -18.71
N ASP A 225 12.99 4.37 -19.99
CA ASP A 225 12.60 5.50 -20.83
C ASP A 225 11.16 5.91 -20.53
N ALA A 226 11.03 6.97 -19.75
CA ALA A 226 9.72 7.48 -19.34
C ALA A 226 8.96 8.16 -20.50
N GLU A 227 9.64 8.64 -21.53
CA GLU A 227 9.01 9.30 -22.68
C GLU A 227 8.36 8.29 -23.63
N ALA A 228 8.79 7.03 -23.57
CA ALA A 228 8.18 5.92 -24.29
C ALA A 228 6.89 5.39 -23.66
N LEU A 229 6.51 5.86 -22.45
CA LEU A 229 5.35 5.33 -21.71
C LEU A 229 3.99 5.78 -22.27
N GLY A 230 3.93 6.95 -22.90
CA GLY A 230 2.70 7.54 -23.40
C GLY A 230 2.68 9.07 -23.31
N PRO A 231 1.56 9.70 -23.71
CA PRO A 231 1.43 11.16 -23.71
C PRO A 231 1.38 11.72 -22.28
N HIS A 232 1.72 13.00 -22.14
CA HIS A 232 1.55 13.72 -20.89
C HIS A 232 0.07 13.78 -20.50
N SER A 233 -0.23 13.46 -19.24
CA SER A 233 -1.59 13.51 -18.69
C SER A 233 -2.05 14.93 -18.29
N GLY A 234 -1.10 15.85 -18.12
CA GLY A 234 -1.35 17.18 -17.53
C GLY A 234 -1.34 17.19 -15.99
N TYR A 235 -1.25 16.03 -15.34
CA TYR A 235 -1.15 15.93 -13.88
C TYR A 235 0.30 15.92 -13.39
N THR A 236 0.46 16.25 -12.11
CA THR A 236 1.73 16.25 -11.38
C THR A 236 1.76 15.09 -10.40
N CYS A 237 2.91 14.43 -10.29
CA CYS A 237 3.14 13.35 -9.35
C CYS A 237 3.19 13.90 -7.91
N PRO A 238 2.34 13.40 -6.98
CA PRO A 238 2.37 13.81 -5.57
C PRO A 238 3.73 13.59 -4.89
N ASP A 239 4.44 12.52 -5.25
CA ASP A 239 5.66 12.11 -4.52
C ASP A 239 6.94 12.81 -4.98
N CYS A 240 6.99 13.33 -6.22
CA CYS A 240 8.20 13.94 -6.76
C CYS A 240 7.99 15.26 -7.50
N ASN A 241 6.74 15.73 -7.59
CA ASN A 241 6.35 16.93 -8.31
C ASN A 241 6.71 16.93 -9.81
N GLY A 242 7.02 15.75 -10.37
CA GLY A 242 7.28 15.56 -11.81
C GLY A 242 6.00 15.41 -12.62
N SER A 243 6.09 15.59 -13.94
CA SER A 243 4.96 15.34 -14.85
C SER A 243 4.58 13.86 -14.88
N LEU A 244 3.27 13.57 -14.87
CA LEU A 244 2.71 12.25 -15.06
C LEU A 244 2.38 12.01 -16.55
N MET A 245 2.75 10.83 -17.05
CA MET A 245 2.38 10.31 -18.36
C MET A 245 1.23 9.31 -18.19
N SER A 246 0.33 9.25 -19.18
CA SER A 246 -0.74 8.26 -19.22
C SER A 246 -0.20 6.95 -19.81
N VAL A 247 -0.17 5.88 -19.02
CA VAL A 247 0.31 4.56 -19.46
C VAL A 247 -0.84 3.76 -20.06
N SER A 248 -2.01 3.84 -19.45
CA SER A 248 -3.27 3.31 -19.96
C SER A 248 -4.43 4.17 -19.45
N GLU A 249 -5.66 3.77 -19.75
CA GLU A 249 -6.84 4.42 -19.17
C GLU A 249 -6.76 4.35 -17.63
N ASN A 250 -6.90 5.51 -16.98
CA ASN A 250 -6.86 5.67 -15.52
C ASN A 250 -5.57 5.20 -14.82
N ASN A 251 -4.45 5.04 -15.54
CA ASN A 251 -3.17 4.68 -14.96
C ASN A 251 -2.07 5.64 -15.41
N TYR A 252 -1.31 6.14 -14.43
CA TYR A 252 -0.33 7.19 -14.61
C TYR A 252 1.03 6.79 -14.06
N ARG A 253 2.08 7.30 -14.70
CA ARG A 253 3.46 7.07 -14.27
C ARG A 253 4.29 8.34 -14.41
N CYS A 254 5.14 8.63 -13.44
CA CYS A 254 6.07 9.76 -13.52
C CYS A 254 7.45 9.34 -14.04
N ARG A 255 8.30 10.33 -14.36
CA ARG A 255 9.65 10.09 -14.92
C ARG A 255 10.60 9.31 -14.02
N VAL A 256 10.37 9.30 -12.70
CA VAL A 256 11.18 8.55 -11.73
C VAL A 256 10.54 7.20 -11.35
N GLY A 257 9.36 6.90 -11.88
CA GLY A 257 8.71 5.59 -11.78
C GLY A 257 7.64 5.46 -10.70
N HIS A 258 7.22 6.54 -10.03
CA HIS A 258 6.00 6.49 -9.21
C HIS A 258 4.80 6.18 -10.10
N ALA A 259 3.99 5.22 -9.67
CA ALA A 259 2.80 4.77 -10.37
C ALA A 259 1.55 5.17 -9.60
N TRP A 260 0.48 5.51 -10.32
CA TRP A 260 -0.79 5.94 -9.74
C TRP A 260 -1.97 5.44 -10.56
N THR A 261 -2.92 4.78 -9.91
CA THR A 261 -4.28 4.66 -10.42
C THR A 261 -5.02 5.99 -10.25
N ALA A 262 -6.08 6.22 -11.01
CA ALA A 262 -6.84 7.47 -10.95
C ALA A 262 -7.40 7.74 -9.54
N ASP A 263 -7.94 6.72 -8.87
CA ASP A 263 -8.49 6.85 -7.52
C ASP A 263 -7.39 7.15 -6.48
N ALA A 264 -6.24 6.47 -6.56
CA ALA A 264 -5.10 6.74 -5.70
C ALA A 264 -4.53 8.15 -5.92
N LEU A 265 -4.47 8.61 -7.18
CA LEU A 265 -4.01 9.95 -7.51
C LEU A 265 -4.97 11.01 -6.95
N LEU A 266 -6.28 10.81 -7.08
CA LEU A 266 -7.29 11.71 -6.55
C LEU A 266 -7.20 11.80 -5.02
N LYS A 267 -7.10 10.65 -4.34
CA LYS A 267 -6.91 10.61 -2.88
C LYS A 267 -5.65 11.35 -2.44
N ALA A 268 -4.54 11.17 -3.16
CA ALA A 268 -3.29 11.89 -2.85
C ALA A 268 -3.42 13.41 -3.03
N ARG A 269 -4.28 13.87 -3.94
CA ARG A 269 -4.59 15.30 -4.10
C ARG A 269 -5.42 15.83 -2.95
N ASP A 270 -6.41 15.06 -2.49
CA ASP A 270 -7.19 15.41 -1.30
C ASP A 270 -6.28 15.56 -0.08
N ASP A 271 -5.37 14.59 0.12
CA ASP A 271 -4.38 14.65 1.21
C ASP A 271 -3.44 15.86 1.11
N GLU A 272 -3.00 16.21 -0.10
CA GLU A 272 -2.17 17.40 -0.31
C GLU A 272 -2.92 18.70 0.04
N ILE A 273 -4.19 18.80 -0.36
CA ILE A 273 -5.04 19.96 -0.05
C ILE A 273 -5.26 20.07 1.46
N GLU A 274 -5.64 18.97 2.13
CA GLU A 274 -5.83 18.95 3.58
C GLU A 274 -4.57 19.38 4.33
N ASN A 275 -3.41 18.82 3.95
CA ASN A 275 -2.13 19.19 4.56
C ASN A 275 -1.79 20.67 4.34
N ALA A 276 -2.03 21.21 3.14
CA ALA A 276 -1.82 22.62 2.85
C ALA A 276 -2.71 23.53 3.71
N LEU A 277 -3.97 23.14 3.92
CA LEU A 277 -4.91 23.86 4.79
C LEU A 277 -4.46 23.84 6.25
N TRP A 278 -3.97 22.70 6.75
CA TRP A 278 -3.41 22.60 8.10
C TRP A 278 -2.17 23.48 8.29
N VAL A 279 -1.26 23.49 7.31
CA VAL A 279 -0.09 24.37 7.32
C VAL A 279 -0.51 25.83 7.34
N ALA A 280 -1.46 26.23 6.48
CA ALA A 280 -1.98 27.59 6.45
C ALA A 280 -2.60 27.99 7.80
N LEU A 281 -3.43 27.12 8.38
CA LEU A 281 -4.06 27.37 9.69
C LEU A 281 -3.02 27.57 10.79
N ARG A 282 -2.00 26.70 10.85
CA ARG A 282 -0.91 26.81 11.82
C ARG A 282 -0.12 28.11 11.63
N SER A 283 0.29 28.41 10.39
CA SER A 283 1.06 29.62 10.09
C SER A 283 0.28 30.90 10.39
N LEU A 284 -1.03 30.93 10.14
CA LEU A 284 -1.87 32.08 10.48
C LEU A 284 -2.02 32.25 12.00
N ARG A 285 -2.16 31.16 12.77
CA ARG A 285 -2.17 31.20 14.24
C ARG A 285 -0.84 31.72 14.80
N GLU A 286 0.28 31.27 14.25
CA GLU A 286 1.62 31.75 14.62
C GLU A 286 1.79 33.24 14.29
N LYS A 287 1.35 33.68 13.09
CA LYS A 287 1.34 35.10 12.68
C LYS A 287 0.52 35.95 13.66
N ALA A 288 -0.72 35.55 13.96
CA ALA A 288 -1.59 36.26 14.90
C ALA A 288 -0.93 36.42 16.28
N THR A 289 -0.42 35.31 16.82
CA THR A 289 0.23 35.27 18.14
C THR A 289 1.44 36.20 18.19
N LEU A 290 2.30 36.16 17.17
CA LEU A 290 3.48 37.02 17.09
C LEU A 290 3.10 38.49 16.95
N SER A 291 2.13 38.81 16.09
CA SER A 291 1.64 40.17 15.89
C SER A 291 1.06 40.77 17.17
N ARG A 292 0.23 40.03 17.93
CA ARG A 292 -0.25 40.46 19.26
C ARG A 292 0.90 40.72 20.23
N ARG A 293 1.89 39.82 20.27
CA ARG A 293 3.05 39.97 21.15
C ARG A 293 3.84 41.23 20.82
N LEU A 294 4.07 41.52 19.55
CA LEU A 294 4.79 42.73 19.11
C LEU A 294 3.99 43.99 19.43
N ALA A 295 2.67 43.99 19.22
CA ALA A 295 1.81 45.11 19.61
C ALA A 295 1.96 45.44 21.10
N ASN A 296 2.00 44.42 21.97
CA ASN A 296 2.15 44.60 23.42
C ASN A 296 3.55 45.10 23.86
N GLN A 297 4.56 45.01 23.00
CA GLN A 297 5.93 45.46 23.30
C GLN A 297 6.20 46.90 22.87
N VAL A 298 5.36 47.45 21.98
CA VAL A 298 5.50 48.83 21.49
C VAL A 298 4.45 49.73 22.12
N GLY A 299 4.83 50.98 22.41
CA GLY A 299 3.90 51.98 22.92
C GLY A 299 2.82 52.36 21.88
N PRO A 300 1.73 53.03 22.32
CA PRO A 300 0.66 53.46 21.43
C PRO A 300 1.19 54.30 20.26
N GLY A 301 0.75 53.96 19.05
CA GLY A 301 1.19 54.65 17.83
C GLY A 301 0.95 53.84 16.57
N MET A 302 1.54 54.30 15.46
CA MET A 302 1.35 53.70 14.14
C MET A 302 1.82 52.24 14.08
N LEU A 303 2.96 51.92 14.70
CA LEU A 303 3.48 50.54 14.74
C LEU A 303 2.59 49.62 15.60
N HIS A 304 2.10 50.10 16.74
CA HIS A 304 1.15 49.35 17.58
C HIS A 304 -0.12 49.00 16.79
N SER A 305 -0.72 50.00 16.14
CA SER A 305 -1.94 49.82 15.34
C SER A 305 -1.72 48.83 14.21
N ARG A 306 -0.61 48.98 13.47
CA ARG A 306 -0.23 48.04 12.40
C ARG A 306 -0.11 46.60 12.89
N TYR A 307 0.48 46.36 14.07
CA TYR A 307 0.60 45.02 14.62
C TYR A 307 -0.74 44.45 15.07
N LEU A 308 -1.65 45.28 15.60
CA LEU A 308 -3.02 44.85 15.90
C LEU A 308 -3.79 44.49 14.62
N ASP A 309 -3.72 45.32 13.59
CA ASP A 309 -4.39 45.06 12.30
C ASP A 309 -3.91 43.73 11.69
N LEU A 310 -2.60 43.48 11.72
CA LEU A 310 -2.02 42.22 11.24
C LEU A 310 -2.46 41.00 12.06
N ALA A 311 -2.67 41.17 13.37
CA ALA A 311 -3.17 40.12 14.24
C ALA A 311 -4.65 39.83 13.94
N ASP A 312 -5.47 40.86 13.88
CA ASP A 312 -6.91 40.77 13.62
C ASP A 312 -7.19 40.12 12.24
N GLU A 313 -6.44 40.52 11.21
CA GLU A 313 -6.51 39.92 9.87
C GLU A 313 -6.18 38.41 9.91
N ALA A 314 -5.12 38.04 10.62
CA ALA A 314 -4.69 36.64 10.73
C ALA A 314 -5.70 35.80 11.53
N GLU A 315 -6.24 36.33 12.64
CA GLU A 315 -7.29 35.69 13.44
C GLU A 315 -8.58 35.49 12.64
N HIS A 316 -8.96 36.48 11.83
CA HIS A 316 -10.10 36.37 10.93
C HIS A 316 -9.91 35.26 9.90
N ALA A 317 -8.74 35.20 9.26
CA ALA A 317 -8.41 34.13 8.31
C ALA A 317 -8.43 32.73 8.96
N VAL A 318 -7.92 32.60 10.19
CA VAL A 318 -8.03 31.35 10.99
C VAL A 318 -9.49 30.95 11.21
N SER A 319 -10.36 31.91 11.55
CA SER A 319 -11.78 31.64 11.76
C SER A 319 -12.48 31.17 10.47
N VAL A 320 -12.17 31.78 9.33
CA VAL A 320 -12.79 31.41 8.04
C VAL A 320 -12.34 30.01 7.61
N LEU A 321 -11.04 29.74 7.64
CA LEU A 321 -10.49 28.43 7.26
C LEU A 321 -10.92 27.33 8.25
N GLY A 322 -10.90 27.62 9.55
CA GLY A 322 -11.29 26.67 10.58
C GLY A 322 -12.75 26.22 10.45
N LYS A 323 -13.68 27.13 10.15
CA LYS A 323 -15.09 26.78 9.92
C LYS A 323 -15.27 25.84 8.73
N ARG A 324 -14.58 26.10 7.63
CA ARG A 324 -14.64 25.25 6.42
C ARG A 324 -14.08 23.86 6.66
N LEU A 325 -12.99 23.74 7.42
CA LEU A 325 -12.44 22.44 7.79
C LEU A 325 -13.39 21.65 8.70
N SER A 326 -14.03 22.31 9.68
CA SER A 326 -15.00 21.64 10.57
C SER A 326 -16.31 21.24 9.88
N GLU A 327 -16.74 21.98 8.86
CA GLU A 327 -17.90 21.62 8.03
C GLU A 327 -17.60 20.42 7.12
N ALA A 328 -16.38 20.32 6.59
CA ALA A 328 -15.94 19.18 5.77
C ALA A 328 -15.85 17.87 6.56
N ASP A 329 -15.35 17.92 7.80
CA ASP A 329 -15.32 16.75 8.70
C ASP A 329 -16.74 16.22 9.03
N ALA A 330 -17.74 17.11 9.11
CA ALA A 330 -19.13 16.73 9.39
C ALA A 330 -19.80 16.03 8.19
N ASP A 331 -19.52 16.47 6.96
CA ASP A 331 -20.02 15.83 5.73
C ASP A 331 -19.38 14.46 5.44
N LEU A 332 -18.14 14.24 5.90
CA LEU A 332 -17.46 12.93 5.79
C LEU A 332 -17.98 11.91 6.81
N GLY A 333 -18.45 12.36 7.99
CA GLY A 333 -19.08 11.50 8.99
C GLY A 333 -20.46 10.97 8.59
N ASP A 334 -21.19 11.69 7.72
CA ASP A 334 -22.55 11.34 7.30
C ASP A 334 -22.59 10.45 6.03
N ARG A 335 -21.46 10.31 5.33
CA ARG A 335 -21.31 9.42 4.15
C ARG A 335 -20.82 8.00 4.47
N GLY A 336 -20.61 7.69 5.75
CA GLY A 336 -20.22 6.36 6.24
C GLY A 336 -21.37 5.39 6.52
N ASP A 337 -22.63 5.84 6.37
CA ASP A 337 -23.85 5.09 6.75
C ASP A 337 -24.80 4.81 5.57
N GLY A 338 -24.30 4.82 4.32
CA GLY A 338 -25.09 4.62 3.09
C GLY A 338 -24.69 3.41 2.27
#